data_AF-A0A7S2FVB1-F1
#
_entry.id   AF-A0A7S2FVB1-F1
#
_cell.length_a   1.000
_cell.length_b   1.000
_cell.length_c   1.000
_cell.angle_alpha   90.00
_cell.angle_beta   90.00
_cell.angle_gamma   90.00
#
_symmetry.space_group_name_H-M   'P 1'
#
loop_
_entity.id
_entity.type
_entity.pdbx_description
1 polymer ?
#
loop_
_entity_poly.entity_id
_entity_poly.type
_entity_poly.pdbx_seq_one_letter_code
_entity_poly.pdbx_strand_id
1 'polypeptide(L)'
;SRVLSSAALHGAVTTPAMTSAAASASWVGSSASGFSGAGYRHRALAAQAKASRRQVVTAGLFGLGGPEIVVILGVLAVVLGPENLSKMAKELGGSVGDLKKVPLEFQDGFEAGSTSAETSKLARELGAAA
;
A
#
# COMPACT_ATOMS: atom_id res chain seq x y z
N SER A 1 -9.88 57.87 -12.38
CA SER A 1 -10.19 56.51 -12.86
C SER A 1 -8.92 55.68 -12.80
N ARG A 2 -9.02 54.49 -12.20
CA ARG A 2 -7.97 53.47 -12.10
C ARG A 2 -7.63 52.92 -13.50
N VAL A 3 -6.43 52.36 -13.65
CA VAL A 3 -6.04 51.06 -14.28
C VAL A 3 -4.51 51.11 -14.44
N LEU A 4 -3.69 50.62 -13.49
CA LEU A 4 -3.17 49.25 -13.36
C LEU A 4 -2.67 48.59 -14.67
N SER A 5 -1.35 48.52 -14.83
CA SER A 5 -0.65 47.51 -15.64
C SER A 5 0.76 47.36 -15.07
N SER A 6 1.07 46.28 -14.35
CA SER A 6 1.42 44.92 -14.82
C SER A 6 2.94 44.77 -14.90
N ALA A 7 3.51 44.03 -13.94
CA ALA A 7 4.64 43.12 -14.07
C ALA A 7 5.30 42.87 -12.68
N ALA A 8 4.62 42.08 -11.86
CA ALA A 8 5.28 41.32 -10.80
C ALA A 8 5.30 39.86 -11.24
N LEU A 9 6.42 39.17 -11.01
CA LEU A 9 6.57 37.79 -10.52
C LEU A 9 7.80 37.10 -11.12
N HIS A 10 8.96 37.37 -10.51
CA HIS A 10 10.04 36.39 -10.42
C HIS A 10 9.74 35.52 -9.18
N GLY A 11 9.26 34.30 -9.40
CA GLY A 11 9.05 33.31 -8.34
C GLY A 11 10.28 32.45 -8.16
N ALA A 12 11.13 32.82 -7.20
CA ALA A 12 12.22 31.97 -6.72
C ALA A 12 11.63 30.74 -6.01
N VAL A 13 12.03 29.55 -6.46
CA VAL A 13 11.64 28.28 -5.85
C VAL A 13 12.36 28.16 -4.51
N THR A 14 11.59 28.14 -3.43
CA THR A 14 12.04 27.92 -2.05
C THR A 14 12.23 26.41 -1.85
N THR A 15 13.43 26.00 -1.47
CA THR A 15 13.72 24.65 -0.95
C THR A 15 13.55 24.64 0.57
N PRO A 16 12.80 23.72 1.19
CA PRO A 16 12.82 23.58 2.64
C PRO A 16 14.10 22.88 3.09
N ALA A 17 14.97 23.64 3.74
CA ALA A 17 16.04 23.15 4.58
C ALA A 17 15.42 22.46 5.81
N MET A 18 15.53 21.13 5.92
CA MET A 18 15.24 20.43 7.18
C MET A 18 16.51 20.41 8.03
N THR A 19 16.57 21.35 8.97
CA THR A 19 17.43 21.30 10.14
C THR A 19 17.01 20.16 11.06
N SER A 20 17.94 19.28 11.41
CA SER A 20 17.91 18.62 12.72
C SER A 20 19.34 18.46 13.22
N ALA A 21 19.73 19.42 14.07
CA ALA A 21 20.87 19.33 14.94
C ALA A 21 20.51 18.42 16.12
N ALA A 22 21.23 17.32 16.29
CA ALA A 22 21.31 16.61 17.55
C ALA A 22 22.78 16.39 17.88
N ALA A 23 23.24 17.18 18.83
CA ALA A 23 24.61 17.35 19.30
C ALA A 23 25.30 16.02 19.61
N SER A 24 26.42 15.76 18.92
CA SER A 24 27.44 14.82 19.38
C SER A 24 28.45 15.59 20.24
N ALA A 25 28.09 15.88 21.48
CA ALA A 25 29.04 16.39 22.47
C ALA A 25 29.73 15.19 23.14
N SER A 26 30.87 14.79 22.58
CA SER A 26 31.79 13.85 23.22
C SER A 26 32.53 14.56 24.35
N TRP A 27 32.21 14.26 25.61
CA TRP A 27 33.09 14.58 26.73
C TRP A 27 33.54 13.28 27.42
N VAL A 28 34.85 13.08 27.35
CA VAL A 28 35.65 12.11 28.07
C VAL A 28 35.60 12.42 29.57
N GLY A 29 35.63 11.40 30.45
CA GLY A 29 35.69 11.66 31.89
C GLY A 29 35.65 10.40 32.75
N SER A 30 36.81 10.07 33.32
CA SER A 30 37.14 8.88 34.10
C SER A 30 36.46 8.79 35.48
N SER A 31 36.38 7.55 35.95
CA SER A 31 36.55 7.06 37.34
C SER A 31 36.30 8.01 38.51
N ALA A 32 35.22 7.75 39.27
CA ALA A 32 35.24 7.83 40.73
C ALA A 32 34.11 6.99 41.34
N SER A 33 34.51 6.01 42.15
CA SER A 33 33.72 5.32 43.16
C SER A 33 33.03 6.32 44.10
N GLY A 34 31.71 6.19 44.30
CA GLY A 34 30.94 6.96 45.26
C GLY A 34 29.62 6.27 45.61
N PHE A 35 29.49 5.94 46.90
CA PHE A 35 28.47 5.10 47.53
C PHE A 35 27.20 5.88 47.92
N SER A 36 26.08 5.13 47.98
CA SER A 36 24.85 5.37 48.76
C SER A 36 23.68 6.14 48.15
N GLY A 37 22.56 5.42 48.03
CA GLY A 37 21.36 5.78 48.78
C GLY A 37 20.25 6.51 48.04
N ALA A 38 19.04 5.95 48.16
CA ALA A 38 17.74 6.57 47.92
C ALA A 38 17.28 6.70 46.45
N GLY A 39 16.36 5.81 46.07
CA GLY A 39 15.40 6.14 45.02
C GLY A 39 14.86 4.98 44.22
N TYR A 40 14.14 4.06 44.88
CA TYR A 40 13.10 3.28 44.20
C TYR A 40 12.03 4.25 43.70
N ARG A 41 12.25 4.86 42.53
CA ARG A 41 11.30 5.80 41.90
C ARG A 41 11.02 5.36 40.47
N HIS A 42 10.01 4.51 40.36
CA HIS A 42 9.06 4.44 39.25
C HIS A 42 9.57 4.78 37.84
N ARG A 43 10.57 4.03 37.34
CA ARG A 43 10.81 3.91 35.88
C ARG A 43 9.91 2.83 35.27
N ALA A 44 8.68 2.70 35.75
CA ALA A 44 7.74 1.66 35.31
C ALA A 44 6.55 2.22 34.50
N LEU A 45 6.39 3.54 34.39
CA LEU A 45 5.26 4.15 33.67
C LEU A 45 5.66 4.88 32.37
N ALA A 46 6.94 5.13 32.13
CA ALA A 46 7.43 5.65 30.85
C ALA A 46 7.75 4.55 29.82
N ALA A 47 7.79 3.28 30.25
CA ALA A 47 8.16 2.15 29.40
C ALA A 47 6.98 1.50 28.65
N GLN A 48 5.73 1.88 28.99
CA GLN A 48 4.53 1.19 28.51
C GLN A 48 3.74 1.97 27.44
N ALA A 49 4.25 3.11 26.97
CA ALA A 49 3.85 3.70 25.70
C ALA A 49 4.62 3.06 24.52
N LYS A 50 5.05 1.80 24.66
CA LYS A 50 5.46 0.96 23.53
C LYS A 50 4.16 0.62 22.79
N ALA A 51 3.63 1.63 22.09
CA ALA A 51 2.57 1.51 21.14
C ALA A 51 2.88 0.25 20.33
N SER A 52 1.98 -0.72 20.44
CA SER A 52 1.97 -1.90 19.60
C SER A 52 1.90 -1.38 18.17
N ARG A 53 3.07 -1.15 17.57
CA ARG A 53 3.22 -0.74 16.20
C ARG A 53 2.80 -1.98 15.43
N ARG A 54 1.50 -2.07 15.15
CA ARG A 54 0.92 -3.14 14.35
C ARG A 54 1.80 -3.28 13.12
N GLN A 55 2.60 -4.34 13.11
CA GLN A 55 3.52 -4.61 12.03
C GLN A 55 2.63 -5.05 10.89
N VAL A 56 2.33 -4.11 9.99
CA VAL A 56 1.68 -4.43 8.72
C VAL A 56 2.70 -5.25 7.97
N VAL A 57 2.61 -6.58 8.10
CA VAL A 57 3.32 -7.51 7.24
C VAL A 57 2.66 -7.34 5.88
N THR A 58 3.20 -6.43 5.08
CA THR A 58 2.86 -6.34 3.66
C THR A 58 3.48 -7.57 3.00
N ALA A 59 2.79 -8.70 3.05
CA ALA A 59 3.15 -9.85 2.23
C ALA A 59 3.00 -9.41 0.77
N GLY A 60 4.13 -9.24 0.08
CA GLY A 60 4.17 -8.85 -1.33
C GLY A 60 3.79 -10.01 -2.26
N LEU A 61 3.90 -9.79 -3.59
CA LEU A 61 3.65 -10.86 -4.56
C LEU A 61 4.70 -11.97 -4.38
N PHE A 62 4.27 -13.15 -3.96
CA PHE A 62 5.13 -14.33 -3.75
C PHE A 62 6.22 -14.15 -2.68
N GLY A 63 6.02 -13.25 -1.70
CA GLY A 63 7.03 -12.94 -0.68
C GLY A 63 8.14 -12.02 -1.17
N LEU A 64 8.02 -11.49 -2.40
CA LEU A 64 8.90 -10.48 -2.99
C LEU A 64 8.34 -9.08 -2.66
N GLY A 65 9.17 -8.19 -2.14
CA GLY A 65 8.81 -6.81 -1.84
C GLY A 65 8.95 -5.88 -3.06
N GLY A 66 8.67 -4.59 -2.86
CA GLY A 66 8.78 -3.58 -3.90
C GLY A 66 10.19 -3.50 -4.54
N PRO A 67 11.28 -3.45 -3.75
CA PRO A 67 12.63 -3.42 -4.29
C PRO A 67 12.99 -4.65 -5.13
N GLU A 68 12.57 -5.84 -4.71
CA GLU A 68 12.87 -7.10 -5.41
C GLU A 68 12.18 -7.14 -6.79
N ILE A 69 10.92 -6.70 -6.85
CA ILE A 69 10.18 -6.62 -8.12
C ILE A 69 10.85 -5.64 -9.09
N VAL A 70 11.40 -4.52 -8.61
CA VAL A 70 12.11 -3.56 -9.46
C VAL A 70 13.36 -4.17 -10.09
N VAL A 71 14.12 -4.99 -9.36
CA VAL A 71 15.31 -5.66 -9.91
C VAL A 71 14.93 -6.65 -11.02
N ILE A 72 13.89 -7.45 -10.80
CA ILE A 72 13.41 -8.42 -11.80
C ILE A 72 12.94 -7.70 -13.06
N LEU A 73 12.14 -6.64 -12.91
CA LEU A 73 11.69 -5.82 -14.03
C LEU A 73 12.85 -5.12 -14.75
N GLY A 74 13.86 -4.67 -14.01
CA GLY A 74 15.07 -4.08 -14.58
C GLY A 74 15.84 -5.07 -15.45
N VAL A 75 16.07 -6.30 -14.97
CA VAL A 75 16.74 -7.35 -15.76
C VAL A 75 15.92 -7.71 -16.99
N LEU A 76 14.61 -7.92 -16.84
CA LEU A 76 13.75 -8.21 -17.98
C LEU A 76 13.73 -7.06 -18.99
N ALA A 77 13.74 -5.80 -18.55
CA ALA A 77 13.75 -4.65 -19.43
C ALA A 77 15.08 -4.52 -20.19
N VAL A 78 16.20 -4.94 -19.61
CA VAL A 78 17.49 -4.96 -20.31
C VAL A 78 17.55 -6.11 -21.32
N VAL A 79 17.04 -7.28 -20.96
CA VAL A 79 17.11 -8.48 -21.82
C VAL A 79 16.10 -8.41 -22.98
N LEU A 80 14.87 -8.01 -22.69
CA LEU A 80 13.77 -7.97 -23.66
C LEU A 80 13.55 -6.58 -24.25
N GLY A 81 13.97 -5.50 -23.56
CA GLY A 81 13.65 -4.12 -23.92
C GLY A 81 12.40 -3.59 -23.20
N PRO A 82 12.35 -2.29 -22.85
CA PRO A 82 11.19 -1.69 -22.17
C PRO A 82 9.95 -1.61 -23.08
N GLU A 83 10.10 -1.57 -24.41
CA GLU A 83 8.96 -1.58 -25.33
C GLU A 83 8.25 -2.95 -25.34
N ASN A 84 9.02 -4.04 -25.33
CA ASN A 84 8.47 -5.40 -25.38
C ASN A 84 7.73 -5.77 -24.09
N LEU A 85 8.26 -5.39 -22.92
CA LEU A 85 7.55 -5.56 -21.65
C LEU A 85 6.23 -4.78 -21.62
N SER A 86 6.23 -3.55 -22.13
CA SER A 86 5.01 -2.73 -22.19
C SER A 86 3.98 -3.29 -23.17
N LYS A 87 4.44 -3.83 -24.30
CA LYS A 87 3.57 -4.46 -25.30
C LYS A 87 2.95 -5.76 -24.76
N MET A 88 3.75 -6.65 -24.19
CA MET A 88 3.27 -7.87 -23.53
C MET A 88 2.32 -7.55 -22.37
N ALA A 89 2.63 -6.54 -21.55
CA ALA A 89 1.76 -6.12 -20.46
C ALA A 89 0.42 -5.55 -20.95
N LYS A 90 0.39 -4.83 -22.09
CA LYS A 90 -0.87 -4.36 -22.72
C LYS A 90 -1.70 -5.51 -23.26
N GLU A 91 -1.08 -6.45 -23.97
CA GLU A 91 -1.76 -7.63 -24.52
C GLU A 91 -2.30 -8.54 -23.41
N LEU A 92 -1.50 -8.78 -22.37
CA LEU A 92 -1.87 -9.58 -21.21
C LEU A 92 -2.90 -8.87 -20.32
N GLY A 93 -2.74 -7.55 -20.11
CA GLY A 93 -3.68 -6.72 -19.36
C GLY A 93 -5.03 -6.56 -20.06
N GLY A 94 -5.05 -6.44 -21.38
CA GLY A 94 -6.27 -6.46 -22.19
C GLY A 94 -6.98 -7.81 -22.09
N SER A 95 -6.23 -8.91 -22.30
CA SER A 95 -6.77 -10.27 -22.20
C SER A 95 -7.35 -10.57 -20.82
N VAL A 96 -6.65 -10.21 -19.74
CA VAL A 96 -7.17 -10.36 -18.37
C VAL A 96 -8.35 -9.42 -18.10
N GLY A 97 -8.40 -8.25 -18.74
CA GLY A 97 -9.52 -7.31 -18.65
C GLY A 97 -10.82 -7.89 -19.21
N ASP A 98 -10.77 -8.57 -20.36
CA ASP A 98 -11.92 -9.25 -20.93
C ASP A 98 -12.33 -10.49 -20.11
N LEU A 99 -11.35 -11.19 -19.54
CA LEU A 99 -11.61 -12.27 -18.58
C LEU A 99 -12.26 -11.81 -17.28
N LYS A 100 -12.34 -10.51 -16.96
CA LYS A 100 -13.13 -10.02 -15.82
C LYS A 100 -14.62 -9.91 -16.13
N LYS A 101 -14.99 -9.70 -17.40
CA LYS A 101 -16.39 -9.66 -17.84
C LYS A 101 -17.03 -11.05 -17.74
N VAL A 102 -16.25 -12.08 -18.06
CA VAL A 102 -16.68 -13.48 -18.02
C VAL A 102 -17.24 -13.89 -16.63
N PRO A 103 -16.53 -13.73 -15.50
CA PRO A 103 -17.07 -13.92 -14.15
C PRO A 103 -18.32 -13.10 -13.80
N LEU A 104 -18.49 -11.89 -14.36
CA LEU A 104 -19.70 -11.07 -14.11
C LEU A 104 -20.91 -11.70 -14.80
N GLU A 105 -20.76 -12.05 -16.07
CA GLU A 105 -21.80 -12.76 -16.83
C GLU A 105 -22.08 -14.16 -16.27
N PHE A 106 -21.05 -14.84 -15.71
CA PHE A 106 -21.22 -16.09 -14.97
C PHE A 106 -22.05 -15.90 -13.69
N GLN A 107 -21.87 -14.80 -12.95
CA GLN A 107 -22.67 -14.50 -11.75
C GLN A 107 -24.13 -14.21 -12.12
N ASP A 108 -24.36 -13.34 -13.11
CA ASP A 108 -25.71 -13.01 -13.58
C ASP A 108 -26.45 -14.27 -14.09
N GLY A 109 -25.76 -15.13 -14.85
CA GLY A 109 -26.29 -16.41 -15.29
C GLY A 109 -26.55 -17.40 -14.16
N PHE A 110 -25.70 -17.40 -13.11
CA PHE A 110 -25.87 -18.25 -11.94
C PHE A 110 -27.06 -17.82 -11.08
N GLU A 111 -27.27 -16.51 -10.88
CA GLU A 111 -28.44 -15.97 -10.16
C GLU A 111 -29.75 -16.12 -10.94
N ALA A 112 -29.72 -15.92 -12.26
CA ALA A 112 -30.88 -16.18 -13.12
C ALA A 112 -31.22 -17.69 -13.17
N GLY A 113 -30.20 -18.55 -13.20
CA GLY A 113 -30.36 -20.00 -13.16
C GLY A 113 -30.92 -20.52 -11.83
N SER A 114 -30.50 -19.95 -10.70
CA SER A 114 -30.98 -20.37 -9.38
C SER A 114 -32.44 -19.97 -9.14
N THR A 115 -32.84 -18.76 -9.53
CA THR A 115 -34.25 -18.31 -9.46
C THR A 115 -35.15 -19.04 -10.45
N SER A 116 -34.66 -19.38 -11.66
CA SER A 116 -35.40 -20.19 -12.63
C SER A 116 -35.55 -21.66 -12.20
N ALA A 117 -34.54 -22.23 -11.54
CA ALA A 117 -34.60 -23.59 -11.01
C ALA A 117 -35.58 -23.72 -9.83
N GLU A 118 -35.71 -22.70 -8.98
CA GLU A 118 -36.70 -22.70 -7.90
C GLU A 118 -38.12 -22.50 -8.42
N THR A 119 -38.33 -21.55 -9.33
CA THR A 119 -39.67 -21.29 -9.92
C THR A 119 -40.18 -22.46 -10.76
N SER A 120 -39.30 -23.16 -11.50
CA SER A 120 -39.69 -24.36 -12.25
C SER A 120 -39.97 -25.58 -11.37
N LYS A 121 -39.27 -25.73 -10.23
CA LYS A 121 -39.59 -26.78 -9.24
C LYS A 121 -40.93 -26.50 -8.56
N LEU A 122 -41.19 -25.26 -8.14
CA LEU A 122 -42.47 -24.86 -7.54
C LEU A 122 -43.64 -25.00 -8.52
N ALA A 123 -43.46 -24.63 -9.79
CA ALA A 123 -44.48 -24.82 -10.82
C ALA A 123 -44.75 -26.32 -11.10
N ARG A 124 -43.72 -27.17 -11.06
CA ARG A 124 -43.86 -28.61 -11.29
C ARG A 124 -44.50 -29.33 -10.10
N GLU A 125 -44.25 -28.90 -8.87
CA GLU A 125 -44.94 -29.41 -7.68
C GLU A 125 -46.41 -28.97 -7.64
N LEU A 126 -46.73 -27.71 -7.97
CA LEU A 126 -48.12 -27.23 -8.02
C LEU A 126 -48.93 -27.91 -9.14
N GLY A 127 -48.31 -28.20 -10.29
CA GLY A 127 -48.96 -28.91 -11.40
C GLY A 127 -49.12 -30.42 -11.20
N ALA A 128 -48.34 -31.03 -10.29
CA ALA A 128 -48.44 -32.46 -9.98
C ALA A 128 -49.43 -32.78 -8.83
N ALA A 129 -49.92 -31.75 -8.13
CA ALA A 129 -50.88 -31.86 -7.04
C ALA A 129 -52.35 -31.58 -7.46
N ALA A 130 -52.60 -31.36 -8.76
CA ALA A 130 -53.92 -31.16 -9.37
C ALA A 130 -54.31 -32.37 -10.23
#